data_AF-A0A2G8IAC7-F1
#
_entry.id   AF-A0A2G8IAC7-F1
#
_cell.length_a   1.000
_cell.length_b   1.000
_cell.length_c   1.000
_cell.angle_alpha   90.00
_cell.angle_beta   90.00
_cell.angle_gamma   90.00
#
_symmetry.space_group_name_H-M   'P 1'
#
loop_
_entity.id
_entity.type
_entity.pdbx_description
1 polymer ?
#
loop_
_entity_poly.entity_id
_entity_poly.type
_entity_poly.pdbx_seq_one_letter_code
_entity_poly.pdbx_strand_id
1 'polypeptide(L)'
;MQDVLLNKAVNHMVDYIRERYPAAYPSKVQTGAVNAYLHSVHADGDGTMSETNCEHRRIASQAISINAIRLLNRNELDRLQLVLDHIAYDKEYYMPERNCGIHR
;
A
#
# COMPACT_ATOMS: atom_id res chain seq x y z
N MET A 1 -12.64 13.59 5.49
CA MET A 1 -12.66 12.18 5.04
C MET A 1 -11.27 11.67 4.66
N GLN A 2 -10.47 12.43 3.91
CA GLN A 2 -9.09 12.07 3.53
C GLN A 2 -8.20 11.67 4.73
N ASP A 3 -8.24 12.43 5.83
CA ASP A 3 -7.46 12.13 7.05
C ASP A 3 -7.80 10.76 7.66
N VAL A 4 -9.08 10.37 7.64
CA VAL A 4 -9.53 9.05 8.12
C VAL A 4 -8.97 7.93 7.24
N LEU A 5 -8.93 8.13 5.91
CA LEU A 5 -8.38 7.14 4.99
C LEU A 5 -6.85 7.05 5.10
N LEU A 6 -6.17 8.19 5.26
CA LEU A 6 -4.74 8.22 5.53
C LEU A 6 -4.39 7.44 6.80
N ASN A 7 -5.09 7.71 7.90
CA ASN A 7 -4.85 7.01 9.17
C ASN A 7 -5.13 5.50 9.06
N LYS A 8 -6.17 5.10 8.32
CA LYS A 8 -6.43 3.67 8.03
C LYS A 8 -5.28 3.04 7.24
N ALA A 9 -4.80 3.70 6.19
CA ALA A 9 -3.68 3.22 5.40
C ALA A 9 -2.41 3.10 6.26
N VAL A 10 -2.07 4.13 7.05
CA VAL A 10 -0.93 4.12 7.97
C VAL A 10 -1.01 2.96 8.95
N ASN A 11 -2.16 2.78 9.63
CA ASN A 11 -2.31 1.72 10.63
C ASN A 11 -2.18 0.32 10.01
N HIS A 12 -2.84 0.08 8.87
CA HIS A 12 -2.76 -1.21 8.19
C HIS A 12 -1.34 -1.54 7.71
N MET A 13 -0.63 -0.55 7.18
CA MET A 13 0.73 -0.76 6.70
C MET A 13 1.73 -0.90 7.85
N VAL A 14 1.57 -0.17 8.94
CA VAL A 14 2.40 -0.34 10.14
C VAL A 14 2.21 -1.72 10.75
N ASP A 15 0.98 -2.21 10.84
CA ASP A 15 0.66 -3.56 11.30
C ASP A 15 1.34 -4.64 10.43
N TYR A 16 1.21 -4.53 9.11
CA TYR A 16 1.88 -5.41 8.15
C TYR A 16 3.40 -5.42 8.29
N ILE A 17 4.00 -4.23 8.44
CA ILE A 17 5.46 -4.09 8.45
C ILE A 17 6.07 -4.64 9.74
N ARG A 18 5.38 -4.47 10.87
CA ARG A 18 5.82 -4.92 12.20
C ARG A 18 5.52 -6.38 12.49
N GLU A 19 4.73 -7.05 11.65
CA GLU A 19 4.45 -8.47 11.79
C GLU A 19 5.75 -9.27 11.84
N ARG A 20 5.90 -10.14 12.85
CA ARG A 20 7.15 -10.86 13.14
C ARG A 20 7.58 -11.79 11.99
N TYR A 21 6.61 -12.36 11.29
CA TYR A 21 6.80 -13.23 10.13
C TYR A 21 5.85 -12.80 9.02
N PRO A 22 6.14 -11.64 8.41
CA PRO A 22 5.21 -11.03 7.49
C PRO A 22 5.14 -11.84 6.21
N ALA A 23 3.95 -11.95 5.63
CA ALA A 23 3.79 -12.49 4.28
C ALA A 23 4.67 -11.74 3.27
N ALA A 24 5.02 -12.38 2.16
CA ALA A 24 5.80 -11.74 1.09
C ALA A 24 5.06 -10.55 0.46
N TYR A 25 3.72 -10.56 0.53
CA TYR A 25 2.83 -9.53 0.02
C TYR A 25 1.87 -9.07 1.11
N PRO A 26 1.43 -7.80 1.10
CA PRO A 26 0.33 -7.36 1.93
C PRO A 26 -0.97 -8.10 1.58
N SER A 27 -1.92 -8.08 2.51
CA SER A 27 -3.28 -8.58 2.28
C SER A 27 -4.10 -7.62 1.40
N LYS A 28 -5.18 -8.13 0.80
CA LYS A 28 -6.13 -7.33 0.02
C LYS A 28 -6.72 -6.16 0.80
N VAL A 29 -6.90 -6.30 2.12
CA VAL A 29 -7.38 -5.22 3.00
C VAL A 29 -6.33 -4.14 3.18
N GLN A 30 -5.06 -4.52 3.38
CA GLN A 30 -3.94 -3.57 3.51
C GLN A 30 -3.72 -2.81 2.20
N THR A 31 -3.63 -3.50 1.07
CA THR A 31 -3.51 -2.89 -0.27
C THR A 31 -4.73 -2.02 -0.59
N GLY A 32 -5.93 -2.50 -0.26
CA GLY A 32 -7.18 -1.75 -0.44
C GLY A 32 -7.22 -0.44 0.36
N ALA A 33 -6.69 -0.42 1.59
CA ALA A 33 -6.62 0.79 2.40
C ALA A 33 -5.70 1.85 1.78
N VAL A 34 -4.55 1.43 1.24
CA VAL A 34 -3.63 2.33 0.50
C VAL A 34 -4.31 2.86 -0.75
N ASN A 35 -4.92 2.00 -1.56
CA ASN A 35 -5.64 2.39 -2.78
C ASN A 35 -6.79 3.38 -2.49
N ALA A 36 -7.56 3.15 -1.43
CA ALA A 36 -8.64 4.04 -1.03
C ALA A 36 -8.13 5.45 -0.69
N TYR A 37 -6.99 5.54 0.02
CA TYR A 37 -6.35 6.81 0.30
C TYR A 37 -5.86 7.50 -0.99
N LEU A 38 -5.10 6.79 -1.84
CA LEU A 38 -4.55 7.33 -3.09
C LEU A 38 -5.64 7.83 -4.03
N HIS A 39 -6.75 7.09 -4.13
CA HIS A 39 -7.91 7.50 -4.90
C HIS A 39 -8.55 8.77 -4.34
N SER A 40 -8.69 8.88 -3.02
CA SER A 40 -9.30 10.04 -2.36
C SER A 40 -8.54 11.36 -2.58
N VAL A 41 -7.24 11.27 -2.85
CA VAL A 41 -6.38 12.42 -3.16
C VAL A 41 -6.20 12.64 -4.66
N HIS A 42 -7.00 11.96 -5.48
CA HIS A 42 -6.99 12.03 -6.94
C HIS A 42 -5.64 11.65 -7.57
N ALA A 43 -4.85 10.79 -6.91
CA ALA A 43 -3.57 10.32 -7.45
C ALA A 43 -3.73 9.40 -8.68
N ASP A 44 -4.91 8.80 -8.84
CA ASP A 44 -5.23 7.89 -9.94
C ASP A 44 -5.60 8.58 -11.27
N GLY A 45 -5.82 9.91 -11.29
CA GLY A 45 -6.23 10.63 -12.48
C GLY A 45 -7.50 10.05 -13.12
N ASP A 46 -7.37 9.56 -14.36
CA ASP A 46 -8.39 8.86 -15.15
C ASP A 46 -8.64 7.40 -14.72
N GLY A 47 -7.92 6.90 -13.70
CA GLY A 47 -8.08 5.58 -13.13
C GLY A 47 -7.16 4.51 -13.75
N THR A 48 -6.50 4.80 -14.87
CA THR A 48 -5.55 3.90 -15.53
C THR A 48 -4.22 3.84 -14.77
N MET A 49 -3.47 2.73 -14.91
CA MET A 49 -2.09 2.61 -14.42
C MET A 49 -1.09 3.07 -15.49
N SER A 50 -1.30 4.30 -16.01
CA SER A 50 -0.31 4.97 -16.85
C SER A 50 0.92 5.31 -16.01
N GLU A 51 2.09 5.44 -16.63
CA GLU A 51 3.34 5.81 -15.94
C GLU A 51 3.16 7.10 -15.12
N THR A 52 2.50 8.11 -15.68
CA THR A 52 2.18 9.36 -15.00
C THR A 52 1.31 9.15 -13.76
N ASN A 53 0.27 8.33 -13.84
CA ASN A 53 -0.59 8.05 -12.68
C ASN A 53 0.15 7.23 -11.62
N CYS A 54 1.02 6.30 -12.03
CA CYS A 54 1.85 5.54 -11.10
C CYS A 54 2.84 6.45 -10.35
N GLU A 55 3.49 7.40 -11.01
CA GLU A 55 4.33 8.40 -10.35
C GLU A 55 3.52 9.29 -9.39
N HIS A 56 2.34 9.74 -9.79
CA HIS A 56 1.45 10.49 -8.90
C HIS A 56 1.06 9.69 -7.66
N ARG A 57 0.72 8.41 -7.83
CA ARG A 57 0.42 7.48 -6.73
C ARG A 57 1.63 7.28 -5.82
N ARG A 58 2.82 7.13 -6.38
CA ARG A 58 4.08 6.97 -5.64
C ARG A 58 4.40 8.21 -4.81
N ILE A 59 4.22 9.40 -5.36
CA ILE A 59 4.39 10.66 -4.61
C ILE A 59 3.34 10.77 -3.50
N ALA A 60 2.06 10.50 -3.81
CA ALA A 60 1.00 10.57 -2.82
C ALA A 60 1.17 9.55 -1.67
N SER A 61 1.72 8.37 -1.95
CA SER A 61 1.99 7.33 -0.95
C SER A 61 3.07 7.74 0.05
N GLN A 62 3.94 8.71 -0.29
CA GLN A 62 4.91 9.27 0.67
C GLN A 62 4.25 9.87 1.90
N ALA A 63 3.01 10.37 1.80
CA ALA A 63 2.25 10.83 2.95
C ALA A 63 2.05 9.73 4.00
N ILE A 64 1.87 8.47 3.57
CA ILE A 64 1.77 7.31 4.46
C ILE A 64 3.11 7.08 5.15
N SER A 65 4.21 7.07 4.39
CA SER A 65 5.57 6.92 4.93
C SER A 65 5.91 7.99 5.97
N ILE A 66 5.61 9.26 5.68
CA ILE A 66 5.87 10.40 6.58
C ILE A 66 5.12 10.22 7.91
N ASN A 67 3.84 9.82 7.87
CA ASN A 67 3.06 9.59 9.07
C ASN A 67 3.54 8.36 9.86
N ALA A 68 4.13 7.37 9.19
CA ALA A 68 4.67 6.17 9.81
C ALA A 68 6.05 6.39 10.49
N ILE A 69 6.75 7.50 10.26
CA ILE A 69 8.08 7.79 10.86
C ILE A 69 8.07 7.68 12.39
N ARG A 70 6.97 8.07 13.03
CA ARG A 70 6.83 8.04 14.50
C ARG A 70 6.60 6.63 15.05
N LEU A 71 6.33 5.66 14.18
CA LEU A 71 5.86 4.32 14.53
C LEU A 71 6.83 3.21 14.11
N LEU A 72 7.69 3.48 13.12
CA LEU A 72 8.57 2.52 12.49
C LEU A 72 10.04 2.94 12.62
N ASN A 73 10.93 1.96 12.78
CA ASN A 73 12.36 2.17 12.71
C ASN A 73 12.86 2.29 11.25
N ARG A 74 14.13 2.64 11.05
CA ARG A 74 14.70 2.87 9.71
C ARG A 74 14.53 1.69 8.73
N ASN A 75 14.73 0.46 9.19
CA ASN A 75 14.63 -0.73 8.34
C ASN A 75 13.17 -1.04 7.99
N GLU A 76 12.26 -0.81 8.95
CA GLU A 76 10.83 -0.94 8.73
C GLU A 76 10.31 0.12 7.75
N LEU A 77 10.81 1.37 7.82
CA LEU A 77 10.47 2.44 6.88
C LEU A 77 10.99 2.16 5.46
N ASP A 78 12.18 1.57 5.33
CA ASP A 78 12.72 1.16 4.03
C ASP A 78 11.80 0.12 3.37
N ARG A 79 11.43 -0.91 4.15
CA ARG A 79 10.48 -1.93 3.70
C ARG A 79 9.10 -1.36 3.37
N LEU A 80 8.60 -0.43 4.18
CA LEU A 80 7.32 0.26 3.93
C LEU A 80 7.35 0.97 2.58
N GLN A 81 8.43 1.72 2.30
CA GLN A 81 8.57 2.45 1.03
C GLN A 81 8.58 1.51 -0.17
N LEU A 82 9.29 0.38 -0.10
CA LEU A 82 9.29 -0.62 -1.18
C LEU A 82 7.89 -1.17 -1.46
N VAL A 83 7.12 -1.46 -0.41
CA VAL A 83 5.75 -1.99 -0.57
C VAL A 83 4.82 -0.92 -1.13
N LEU A 84 4.92 0.33 -0.67
CA LEU A 84 4.12 1.43 -1.19
C LEU A 84 4.44 1.76 -2.65
N ASP A 85 5.70 1.61 -3.05
CA ASP A 85 6.14 1.73 -4.44
C ASP A 85 5.44 0.66 -5.29
N HIS A 86 5.52 -0.62 -4.91
CA HIS A 86 4.81 -1.69 -5.61
C HIS A 86 3.29 -1.45 -5.71
N ILE A 87 2.62 -0.99 -4.64
CA ILE A 87 1.18 -0.68 -4.69
C ILE A 87 0.88 0.53 -5.59
N ALA A 88 1.80 1.50 -5.69
CA ALA A 88 1.65 2.64 -6.57
C ALA A 88 1.62 2.21 -8.05
N TYR A 89 2.45 1.24 -8.44
CA TYR A 89 2.49 0.70 -9.81
C TYR A 89 1.52 -0.46 -10.07
N ASP A 90 1.02 -1.12 -9.03
CA ASP A 90 0.11 -2.25 -9.14
C ASP A 90 -0.97 -2.20 -8.03
N LYS A 91 -2.20 -1.82 -8.40
CA LYS A 91 -3.35 -1.77 -7.46
C LYS A 91 -3.69 -3.13 -6.86
N GLU A 92 -3.26 -4.21 -7.52
CA GLU A 92 -3.47 -5.58 -7.14
C GLU A 92 -2.23 -6.24 -6.53
N TYR A 93 -1.26 -5.43 -6.07
CA TYR A 93 -0.14 -5.90 -5.27
C TYR A 93 -0.61 -6.38 -3.89
N TYR A 94 -1.21 -7.56 -3.85
CA TYR A 94 -1.62 -8.29 -2.66
C TYR A 94 -1.37 -9.78 -2.87
N MET A 95 -1.34 -10.55 -1.77
CA MET A 95 -1.15 -11.99 -1.84
C MET A 95 -2.18 -12.63 -2.77
N PRO A 96 -1.78 -13.34 -3.85
CA PRO A 96 -2.72 -13.95 -4.76
C PRO A 96 -3.58 -14.94 -3.99
N GLU A 97 -4.88 -14.93 -4.26
CA GLU A 97 -5.79 -15.93 -3.69
C GLU A 97 -5.20 -17.30 -4.03
N ARG A 98 -4.93 -18.12 -3.01
CA ARG A 98 -4.48 -19.49 -3.22
C ARG A 98 -5.60 -20.23 -3.93
N ASN A 99 -5.65 -20.13 -5.26
CA ASN A 99 -6.27 -21.14 -6.07
C ASN A 99 -5.38 -22.36 -5.92
N CYS A 100 -5.59 -23.11 -4.83
CA CYS A 100 -5.31 -24.52 -4.80
C CYS A 100 -6.24 -25.14 -5.86
N GLY A 101 -5.86 -24.98 -7.12
CA GLY A 101 -6.43 -25.69 -8.24
C GLY A 101 -6.09 -27.15 -8.03
N ILE A 102 -6.96 -27.86 -7.32
CA ILE A 102 -7.06 -29.31 -7.43
C ILE A 102 -7.53 -29.54 -8.88
N HIS A 103 -6.60 -29.59 -9.83
CA HIS A 103 -6.85 -30.26 -11.10
C HIS A 103 -6.99 -31.74 -10.75
N ARG A 104 -8.23 -32.23 -10.77
CA ARG A 104 -8.53 -33.66 -10.82
C ARG A 104 -8.81 -34.05 -12.26
#